data_AF-A0AA43TRS2-F1
#
_entry.id   AF-A0AA43TRS2-F1
#
_cell.length_a   1.000
_cell.length_b   1.000
_cell.length_c   1.000
_cell.angle_alpha   90.00
_cell.angle_beta   90.00
_cell.angle_gamma   90.00
#
_symmetry.space_group_name_H-M   'P 1'
#
loop_
_entity.id
_entity.type
_entity.pdbx_description
1 polymer ?
#
loop_
_entity_poly.entity_id
_entity_poly.type
_entity_poly.pdbx_seq_one_letter_code
_entity_poly.pdbx_strand_id
1 'polypeptide(L)'
;MSKTKNWILQGSYFETCNCETACPCVWLQPPTHGDCKLLVAWHIEQGHLDEQSLDGLNVAMACYAPGHMKDGNWQAALYVDERADDNQFDAIAQLFSGQQGGHPAILMSFVSEVLGVKKVKIDYQERGDSRCVIIPGIAQADIESIQGITGGQATINNPPLCVVTSHPTVVAKSKNYQYQDYDKNWQFSERNGYFSAFVYQP
;
A
#
# COMPACT_ATOMS: atom_id res chain seq x y z
N MET A 1 2.49 27.41 -19.45
CA MET A 1 1.22 27.02 -18.81
C MET A 1 1.44 25.65 -18.19
N SER A 2 1.49 25.54 -16.85
CA SER A 2 1.58 24.24 -16.19
C SER A 2 0.26 23.52 -16.46
N LYS A 3 0.30 22.37 -17.15
CA LYS A 3 -0.87 21.53 -17.36
C LYS A 3 -1.39 21.14 -15.97
N THR A 4 -2.61 21.55 -15.60
CA THR A 4 -3.24 21.11 -14.35
C THR A 4 -3.31 19.59 -14.40
N LYS A 5 -2.72 18.90 -13.42
CA LYS A 5 -2.80 17.44 -13.35
C LYS A 5 -4.25 17.09 -13.00
N ASN A 6 -4.91 16.30 -13.83
CA ASN A 6 -6.32 15.96 -13.69
C ASN A 6 -6.46 14.47 -13.37
N TRP A 7 -6.45 14.13 -12.09
CA TRP A 7 -6.63 12.76 -11.63
C TRP A 7 -7.13 12.71 -10.20
N ILE A 8 -7.83 11.62 -9.87
CA ILE A 8 -8.22 11.26 -8.51
C ILE A 8 -8.27 9.74 -8.41
N LEU A 9 -7.85 9.19 -7.27
CA LEU A 9 -8.08 7.81 -6.90
C LEU A 9 -8.77 7.79 -5.54
N GLN A 10 -9.85 7.04 -5.41
CA GLN A 10 -10.51 6.82 -4.13
C GLN A 10 -10.98 5.37 -4.00
N GLY A 11 -10.99 4.87 -2.77
CA GLY A 11 -11.45 3.53 -2.46
C GLY A 11 -10.85 3.03 -1.16
N SER A 12 -10.44 1.76 -1.15
CA SER A 12 -9.92 1.12 0.05
C SER A 12 -8.45 0.78 -0.04
N TYR A 13 -7.81 0.80 1.13
CA TYR A 13 -6.39 0.63 1.31
C TYR A 13 -6.13 -0.37 2.44
N PHE A 14 -5.12 -1.21 2.27
CA PHE A 14 -4.55 -1.98 3.37
C PHE A 14 -3.03 -2.12 3.22
N GLU A 15 -2.34 -2.34 4.35
CA GLU A 15 -0.94 -2.75 4.36
C GLU A 15 -0.64 -3.73 5.49
N THR A 16 0.47 -4.45 5.36
CA THR A 16 1.09 -5.20 6.43
C THR A 16 2.61 -5.17 6.32
N CYS A 17 3.30 -5.20 7.45
CA CYS A 17 4.75 -5.30 7.46
C CYS A 17 5.25 -6.23 8.57
N ASN A 18 6.57 -6.39 8.67
CA ASN A 18 7.21 -7.25 9.67
C ASN A 18 7.31 -6.65 11.08
N CYS A 19 6.93 -5.39 11.33
CA CYS A 19 7.05 -4.76 12.65
C CYS A 19 6.03 -5.30 13.67
N GLU A 20 6.33 -5.11 14.96
CA GLU A 20 5.31 -5.25 16.02
C GLU A 20 4.25 -4.15 15.90
N THR A 21 3.02 -4.43 16.35
CA THR A 21 1.89 -3.48 16.24
C THR A 21 1.84 -2.52 17.44
N ALA A 22 1.63 -1.21 17.26
CA ALA A 22 1.63 -0.48 16.00
C ALA A 22 3.07 -0.22 15.51
N CYS A 23 3.27 -0.28 14.18
CA CYS A 23 4.57 -0.10 13.56
C CYS A 23 5.22 1.24 14.00
N PRO A 24 6.43 1.21 14.59
CA PRO A 24 7.12 2.42 15.04
C PRO A 24 7.48 3.38 13.89
N CYS A 25 7.59 2.89 12.65
CA CYS A 25 7.96 3.70 11.48
C CYS A 25 7.01 4.88 11.24
N VAL A 26 5.72 4.75 11.56
CA VAL A 26 4.74 5.83 11.38
C VAL A 26 5.06 7.05 12.25
N TRP A 27 5.87 6.87 13.30
CA TRP A 27 6.39 7.91 14.20
C TRP A 27 7.88 8.22 13.96
N LEU A 28 8.39 7.91 12.76
CA LEU A 28 9.79 8.14 12.35
C LEU A 28 10.84 7.38 13.19
N GLN A 29 10.41 6.40 13.97
CA GLN A 29 11.26 5.52 14.76
C GLN A 29 11.78 4.33 13.91
N PRO A 30 12.87 3.64 14.33
CA PRO A 30 13.38 2.50 13.58
C PRO A 30 12.35 1.36 13.49
N PRO A 31 12.34 0.58 12.39
CA PRO A 31 11.54 -0.64 12.31
C PRO A 31 11.96 -1.64 13.40
N THR A 32 10.99 -2.41 13.92
CA THR A 32 11.20 -3.33 15.05
C THR A 32 12.38 -4.30 14.83
N HIS A 33 12.55 -4.79 13.59
CA HIS A 33 13.59 -5.78 13.26
C HIS A 33 14.77 -5.18 12.49
N GLY A 34 14.92 -3.87 12.47
CA GLY A 34 16.01 -3.18 11.76
C GLY A 34 15.80 -3.01 10.26
N ASP A 35 14.87 -3.73 9.64
CA ASP A 35 14.44 -3.56 8.26
C ASP A 35 12.90 -3.54 8.13
N CYS A 36 12.41 -3.03 7.00
CA CYS A 36 10.99 -3.02 6.67
C CYS A 36 10.73 -3.94 5.48
N LYS A 37 9.78 -4.86 5.64
CA LYS A 37 9.24 -5.73 4.60
C LYS A 37 7.75 -5.43 4.52
N LEU A 38 7.38 -4.54 3.63
CA LEU A 38 6.04 -3.96 3.53
C LEU A 38 5.31 -4.53 2.31
N LEU A 39 4.06 -4.90 2.48
CA LEU A 39 3.12 -5.13 1.40
C LEU A 39 1.95 -4.18 1.58
N VAL A 40 1.61 -3.50 0.50
CA VAL A 40 0.48 -2.57 0.43
C VAL A 40 -0.44 -2.98 -0.71
N ALA A 41 -1.75 -2.86 -0.54
CA ALA A 41 -2.66 -2.87 -1.69
C ALA A 41 -3.78 -1.85 -1.57
N TRP A 42 -4.30 -1.50 -2.73
CA TRP A 42 -5.42 -0.59 -2.94
C TRP A 42 -6.47 -1.30 -3.79
N HIS A 43 -7.73 -1.12 -3.42
CA HIS A 43 -8.88 -1.33 -4.28
C HIS A 43 -9.39 0.05 -4.71
N ILE A 44 -9.25 0.37 -5.99
CA ILE A 44 -9.74 1.63 -6.55
C ILE A 44 -11.24 1.45 -6.76
N GLU A 45 -12.07 2.03 -5.89
CA GLU A 45 -13.52 2.01 -6.06
C GLU A 45 -13.92 2.94 -7.20
N GLN A 46 -13.35 4.15 -7.21
CA GLN A 46 -13.51 5.12 -8.28
C GLN A 46 -12.19 5.86 -8.52
N GLY A 47 -11.85 6.11 -9.77
CA GLY A 47 -10.66 6.88 -10.09
C GLY A 47 -10.44 7.08 -11.58
N HIS A 48 -9.66 8.09 -11.91
CA HIS A 48 -9.28 8.37 -13.29
C HIS A 48 -7.92 9.06 -13.38
N LEU A 49 -7.29 8.93 -14.55
CA LEU A 49 -6.23 9.82 -15.02
C LEU A 49 -6.68 10.44 -16.34
N ASP A 50 -6.84 11.76 -16.37
CA ASP A 50 -7.49 12.48 -17.47
C ASP A 50 -8.87 11.88 -17.79
N GLU A 51 -9.03 11.27 -18.97
CA GLU A 51 -10.29 10.63 -19.40
C GLU A 51 -10.31 9.10 -19.16
N GLN A 52 -9.18 8.52 -18.74
CA GLN A 52 -9.05 7.08 -18.52
C GLN A 52 -9.60 6.70 -17.15
N SER A 53 -10.74 5.99 -17.13
CA SER A 53 -11.27 5.39 -15.90
C SER A 53 -10.39 4.23 -15.42
N LEU A 54 -10.22 4.15 -14.10
CA LEU A 54 -9.44 3.15 -13.36
C LEU A 54 -10.33 2.41 -12.33
N ASP A 55 -11.65 2.53 -12.48
CA ASP A 55 -12.63 2.02 -11.52
C ASP A 55 -12.56 0.49 -11.38
N GLY A 56 -12.68 0.01 -10.15
CA GLY A 56 -12.74 -1.40 -9.79
C GLY A 56 -11.42 -2.16 -9.91
N LEU A 57 -10.31 -1.51 -10.28
CA LEU A 57 -8.99 -2.12 -10.40
C LEU A 57 -8.28 -2.21 -9.05
N ASN A 58 -7.48 -3.27 -8.88
CA ASN A 58 -6.61 -3.44 -7.72
C ASN A 58 -5.16 -3.08 -8.07
N VAL A 59 -4.44 -2.57 -7.08
CA VAL A 59 -3.01 -2.29 -7.18
C VAL A 59 -2.35 -2.82 -5.92
N ALA A 60 -1.16 -3.40 -6.03
CA ALA A 60 -0.36 -3.77 -4.88
C ALA A 60 1.09 -3.36 -5.06
N MET A 61 1.78 -3.10 -3.96
CA MET A 61 3.20 -2.75 -3.97
C MET A 61 3.90 -3.49 -2.84
N ALA A 62 4.99 -4.17 -3.17
CA ALA A 62 5.91 -4.74 -2.18
C ALA A 62 7.12 -3.83 -2.05
N CYS A 63 7.43 -3.41 -0.83
CA CYS A 63 8.55 -2.54 -0.53
C CYS A 63 9.49 -3.23 0.47
N TYR A 64 10.79 -3.13 0.20
CA TYR A 64 11.84 -3.49 1.14
C TYR A 64 12.66 -2.24 1.47
N ALA A 65 12.83 -1.93 2.75
CA ALA A 65 13.76 -0.91 3.21
C ALA A 65 14.79 -1.57 4.15
N PRO A 66 16.10 -1.40 3.91
CA PRO A 66 17.15 -2.02 4.74
C PRO A 66 17.34 -1.36 6.11
N GLY A 67 16.53 -0.33 6.43
CA GLY A 67 16.69 0.50 7.62
C GLY A 67 15.45 1.35 7.90
N HIS A 68 15.65 2.56 8.43
CA HIS A 68 14.57 3.50 8.68
C HIS A 68 13.84 3.87 7.39
N MET A 69 12.51 3.77 7.41
CA MET A 69 11.67 4.15 6.27
C MET A 69 11.92 5.60 5.81
N LYS A 70 12.10 6.53 6.76
CA LYS A 70 12.33 7.96 6.46
C LYS A 70 13.67 8.25 5.77
N ASP A 71 14.62 7.33 5.82
CA ASP A 71 15.96 7.52 5.24
C ASP A 71 16.02 7.06 3.77
N GLY A 72 14.93 6.48 3.25
CA GLY A 72 14.83 6.00 1.88
C GLY A 72 15.56 4.68 1.64
N ASN A 73 16.15 4.54 0.45
CA ASN A 73 16.74 3.31 -0.06
C ASN A 73 15.72 2.16 -0.19
N TRP A 74 14.48 2.50 -0.52
CA TRP A 74 13.46 1.49 -0.72
C TRP A 74 13.66 0.80 -2.06
N GLN A 75 13.50 -0.52 -2.05
CA GLN A 75 13.34 -1.33 -3.24
C GLN A 75 11.85 -1.64 -3.39
N ALA A 76 11.25 -1.30 -4.53
CA ALA A 76 9.81 -1.43 -4.74
C ALA A 76 9.48 -2.28 -5.97
N ALA A 77 8.47 -3.14 -5.85
CA ALA A 77 7.83 -3.85 -6.95
C ALA A 77 6.36 -3.48 -7.01
N LEU A 78 5.88 -3.06 -8.19
CA LEU A 78 4.48 -2.70 -8.43
C LEU A 78 3.74 -3.84 -9.14
N TYR A 79 2.55 -4.13 -8.67
CA TYR A 79 1.65 -5.12 -9.23
C TYR A 79 0.32 -4.45 -9.59
N VAL A 80 -0.09 -4.62 -10.84
CA VAL A 80 -1.32 -4.04 -11.38
C VAL A 80 -2.26 -5.17 -11.76
N ASP A 81 -3.55 -4.98 -11.50
CA ASP A 81 -4.60 -5.95 -11.83
C ASP A 81 -4.54 -6.41 -13.29
N GLU A 82 -4.64 -7.72 -13.51
CA GLU A 82 -4.71 -8.32 -14.84
C GLU A 82 -5.91 -7.85 -15.67
N ARG A 83 -6.95 -7.36 -15.01
CA ARG A 83 -8.17 -6.82 -15.64
C ARG A 83 -7.94 -5.46 -16.30
N ALA A 84 -6.88 -4.73 -15.94
CA ALA A 84 -6.55 -3.45 -16.57
C ALA A 84 -6.28 -3.66 -18.07
N ASP A 85 -6.73 -2.78 -18.95
CA ASP A 85 -6.17 -2.71 -20.31
C ASP A 85 -4.78 -2.04 -20.30
N ASP A 86 -4.15 -1.91 -21.47
CA ASP A 86 -2.80 -1.35 -21.57
C ASP A 86 -2.76 0.15 -21.17
N ASN A 87 -3.80 0.92 -21.50
CA ASN A 87 -3.88 2.34 -21.13
C ASN A 87 -4.09 2.50 -19.61
N GLN A 88 -4.93 1.65 -19.01
CA GLN A 88 -5.16 1.60 -17.57
C GLN A 88 -3.89 1.18 -16.82
N PHE A 89 -3.17 0.18 -17.34
CA PHE A 89 -1.90 -0.26 -16.78
C PHE A 89 -0.88 0.89 -16.77
N ASP A 90 -0.71 1.58 -17.90
CA ASP A 90 0.20 2.71 -18.02
C ASP A 90 -0.21 3.88 -17.11
N ALA A 91 -1.51 4.16 -16.99
CA ALA A 91 -2.03 5.19 -16.10
C ALA A 91 -1.75 4.86 -14.62
N ILE A 92 -2.01 3.62 -14.19
CA ILE A 92 -1.68 3.15 -12.83
C ILE A 92 -0.18 3.24 -12.58
N ALA A 93 0.64 2.78 -13.51
CA ALA A 93 2.10 2.84 -13.37
C ALA A 93 2.59 4.29 -13.21
N GLN A 94 2.04 5.25 -13.97
CA GLN A 94 2.37 6.67 -13.83
C GLN A 94 1.94 7.28 -12.49
N LEU A 95 0.74 6.94 -12.01
CA LEU A 95 0.21 7.44 -10.73
C LEU A 95 1.03 6.90 -9.55
N PHE A 96 1.22 5.59 -9.49
CA PHE A 96 1.90 4.91 -8.38
C PHE A 96 3.42 5.04 -8.41
N SER A 97 4.02 5.40 -9.55
CA SER A 97 5.44 5.84 -9.60
C SER A 97 5.63 7.32 -9.23
N GLY A 98 4.55 8.06 -8.98
CA GLY A 98 4.61 9.47 -8.55
C GLY A 98 4.84 10.47 -9.69
N GLN A 99 4.87 10.05 -10.96
CA GLN A 99 5.05 10.96 -12.10
C GLN A 99 3.93 12.03 -12.15
N GLN A 100 2.75 11.67 -11.68
CA GLN A 100 1.58 12.53 -11.61
C GLN A 100 1.48 13.35 -10.30
N GLY A 101 2.53 13.42 -9.48
CA GLY A 101 2.54 14.28 -8.28
C GLY A 101 1.75 13.70 -7.11
N GLY A 102 1.18 14.57 -6.28
CA GLY A 102 0.45 14.17 -5.08
C GLY A 102 1.30 13.43 -4.04
N HIS A 103 0.62 12.79 -3.10
CA HIS A 103 1.25 11.97 -2.07
C HIS A 103 2.08 10.79 -2.62
N PRO A 104 1.68 10.09 -3.71
CA PRO A 104 2.52 9.07 -4.33
C PRO A 104 3.91 9.57 -4.72
N ALA A 105 4.04 10.81 -5.23
CA ALA A 105 5.35 11.39 -5.55
C ALA A 105 6.26 11.57 -4.32
N ILE A 106 5.67 11.88 -3.15
CA ILE A 106 6.41 11.99 -1.90
C ILE A 106 6.92 10.61 -1.47
N LEU A 107 6.07 9.59 -1.48
CA LEU A 107 6.44 8.22 -1.11
C LEU A 107 7.50 7.64 -2.06
N MET A 108 7.34 7.86 -3.37
CA MET A 108 8.27 7.34 -4.37
C MET A 108 9.62 8.08 -4.37
N SER A 109 9.73 9.24 -3.72
CA SER A 109 11.03 9.89 -3.51
C SER A 109 11.98 9.10 -2.58
N PHE A 110 11.45 8.15 -1.81
CA PHE A 110 12.23 7.24 -0.96
C PHE A 110 12.70 5.97 -1.67
N VAL A 111 12.18 5.70 -2.87
CA VAL A 111 12.53 4.52 -3.68
C VAL A 111 13.82 4.79 -4.44
N SER A 112 14.85 4.00 -4.15
CA SER A 112 16.13 4.05 -4.87
C SER A 112 16.20 3.03 -6.01
N GLU A 113 15.37 2.00 -5.96
CA GLU A 113 15.39 0.89 -6.91
C GLU A 113 13.97 0.39 -7.19
N VAL A 114 13.60 0.37 -8.47
CA VAL A 114 12.36 -0.26 -8.94
C VAL A 114 12.72 -1.66 -9.44
N LEU A 115 12.27 -2.69 -8.72
CA LEU A 115 12.54 -4.09 -9.04
C LEU A 115 11.79 -4.52 -10.30
N GLY A 116 10.58 -3.99 -10.50
CA GLY A 116 9.78 -4.19 -11.70
C GLY A 116 8.32 -3.83 -11.51
N VAL A 117 7.59 -3.88 -12.63
CA VAL A 117 6.14 -3.67 -12.68
C VAL A 117 5.53 -4.85 -13.42
N LYS A 118 4.54 -5.52 -12.81
CA LYS A 118 3.88 -6.69 -13.40
C LYS A 118 2.36 -6.52 -13.44
N LYS A 119 1.76 -7.07 -14.49
CA LYS A 119 0.31 -7.26 -14.61
C LYS A 119 -0.05 -8.67 -14.13
N VAL A 120 -0.84 -8.77 -13.07
CA VAL A 120 -1.11 -10.04 -12.35
C VAL A 120 -2.52 -10.08 -11.80
N LYS A 121 -3.05 -11.28 -11.55
CA LYS A 121 -4.29 -11.43 -10.79
C LYS A 121 -4.11 -10.91 -9.37
N ILE A 122 -4.97 -9.98 -8.95
CA ILE A 122 -5.03 -9.48 -7.57
C ILE A 122 -6.46 -9.64 -7.08
N ASP A 123 -6.65 -10.48 -6.07
CA ASP A 123 -7.92 -10.63 -5.35
C ASP A 123 -7.82 -9.88 -4.03
N TYR A 124 -8.58 -8.78 -3.91
CA TYR A 124 -8.66 -7.96 -2.71
C TYR A 124 -10.06 -8.09 -2.11
N GLN A 125 -10.15 -8.39 -0.82
CA GLN A 125 -11.41 -8.69 -0.16
C GLN A 125 -11.55 -7.95 1.16
N GLU A 126 -12.75 -7.42 1.37
CA GLU A 126 -13.14 -6.76 2.62
C GLU A 126 -14.20 -7.59 3.33
N ARG A 127 -13.96 -7.92 4.59
CA ARG A 127 -14.86 -8.76 5.40
C ARG A 127 -14.99 -8.18 6.79
N GLY A 128 -15.88 -7.20 6.94
CA GLY A 128 -16.07 -6.49 8.22
C GLY A 128 -14.76 -5.86 8.71
N ASP A 129 -14.25 -6.38 9.81
CA ASP A 129 -12.99 -5.95 10.46
C ASP A 129 -11.71 -6.55 9.85
N SER A 130 -11.84 -7.40 8.81
CA SER A 130 -10.71 -8.04 8.15
C SER A 130 -10.51 -7.55 6.71
N ARG A 131 -9.26 -7.55 6.26
CA ARG A 131 -8.84 -7.34 4.86
C ARG A 131 -7.93 -8.48 4.42
N CYS A 132 -8.07 -8.90 3.17
CA CYS A 132 -7.27 -9.96 2.56
C CYS A 132 -6.81 -9.53 1.17
N VAL A 133 -5.56 -9.81 0.82
CA VAL A 133 -5.08 -9.77 -0.57
C VAL A 133 -4.43 -11.10 -0.93
N ILE A 134 -4.72 -11.56 -2.15
CA ILE A 134 -4.11 -12.74 -2.74
C ILE A 134 -3.61 -12.38 -4.13
N ILE A 135 -2.32 -12.56 -4.35
CA ILE A 135 -1.64 -12.48 -5.65
C ILE A 135 -1.03 -13.86 -5.90
N PRO A 136 -1.66 -14.73 -6.70
CA PRO A 136 -1.26 -16.12 -6.84
C PRO A 136 0.22 -16.30 -7.17
N GLY A 137 0.93 -17.07 -6.34
CA GLY A 137 2.37 -17.34 -6.49
C GLY A 137 3.31 -16.20 -6.08
N ILE A 138 2.77 -15.05 -5.64
CA ILE A 138 3.57 -13.85 -5.31
C ILE A 138 3.33 -13.41 -3.87
N ALA A 139 2.08 -13.23 -3.44
CA ALA A 139 1.79 -12.69 -2.12
C ALA A 139 0.44 -13.18 -1.59
N GLN A 140 0.35 -13.36 -0.28
CA GLN A 140 -0.90 -13.52 0.43
C GLN A 140 -0.81 -12.82 1.78
N ALA A 141 -1.76 -11.94 2.10
CA ALA A 141 -1.82 -11.30 3.39
C ALA A 141 -3.26 -11.15 3.88
N ASP A 142 -3.44 -11.37 5.17
CA ASP A 142 -4.70 -11.29 5.88
C ASP A 142 -4.49 -10.47 7.16
N ILE A 143 -5.25 -9.39 7.35
CA ILE A 143 -5.19 -8.55 8.56
C ILE A 143 -6.57 -8.42 9.21
N GLU A 144 -6.59 -8.25 10.53
CA GLU A 144 -7.80 -8.02 11.33
C GLU A 144 -7.61 -6.85 12.30
N SER A 145 -8.63 -6.01 12.42
CA SER A 145 -8.58 -4.80 13.25
C SER A 145 -8.38 -5.11 14.74
N ILE A 146 -7.68 -4.22 15.43
CA ILE A 146 -7.56 -4.23 16.88
C ILE A 146 -8.70 -3.40 17.46
N GLN A 147 -9.44 -3.98 18.41
CA GLN A 147 -10.55 -3.30 19.08
C GLN A 147 -10.03 -2.24 20.06
N GLY A 148 -10.65 -1.06 20.02
CA GLY A 148 -10.43 0.02 20.98
C GLY A 148 -11.14 -0.25 22.30
N ILE A 149 -10.60 0.25 23.40
CA ILE A 149 -11.16 0.02 24.75
C ILE A 149 -12.53 0.67 24.97
N THR A 150 -12.86 1.69 24.17
CA THR A 150 -14.18 2.36 24.17
C THR A 150 -15.17 1.69 23.21
N GLY A 151 -14.83 0.53 22.64
CA GLY A 151 -15.55 -0.10 21.54
C GLY A 151 -15.12 0.45 20.17
N GLY A 152 -15.42 -0.32 19.12
CA GLY A 152 -15.01 0.01 17.75
C GLY A 152 -13.52 -0.25 17.48
N GLN A 153 -13.04 0.25 16.35
CA GLN A 153 -11.67 0.02 15.89
C GLN A 153 -10.68 1.03 16.49
N ALA A 154 -9.49 0.56 16.88
CA ALA A 154 -8.38 1.43 17.25
C ALA A 154 -7.82 2.13 15.99
N THR A 155 -7.57 3.43 16.06
CA THR A 155 -7.11 4.22 14.91
C THR A 155 -5.88 5.08 15.24
N ILE A 156 -5.09 5.38 14.21
CA ILE A 156 -4.02 6.38 14.24
C ILE A 156 -4.44 7.51 13.28
N ASN A 157 -4.45 8.74 13.78
CA ASN A 157 -4.80 9.92 13.00
C ASN A 157 -3.58 10.86 12.87
N ASN A 158 -3.31 11.31 11.64
CA ASN A 158 -2.25 12.27 11.29
C ASN A 158 -0.83 11.92 11.83
N PRO A 159 -0.30 10.70 11.59
CA PRO A 159 1.08 10.39 11.92
C PRO A 159 2.06 11.10 10.96
N PRO A 160 3.32 11.38 11.37
CA PRO A 160 4.30 12.07 10.54
C PRO A 160 4.77 11.26 9.32
N LEU A 161 4.54 9.94 9.28
CA LEU A 161 4.73 9.10 8.10
C LEU A 161 3.53 8.15 7.92
N CYS A 162 2.91 8.17 6.75
CA CYS A 162 1.83 7.26 6.36
C CYS A 162 1.74 7.12 4.84
N VAL A 163 1.15 6.02 4.39
CA VAL A 163 0.84 5.81 2.98
C VAL A 163 -0.44 6.55 2.59
N VAL A 164 -1.43 6.63 3.48
CA VAL A 164 -2.69 7.35 3.25
C VAL A 164 -2.79 8.55 4.18
N THR A 165 -2.96 9.74 3.61
CA THR A 165 -3.06 11.01 4.35
C THR A 165 -4.48 11.52 4.50
N SER A 166 -5.42 11.03 3.69
CA SER A 166 -6.80 11.57 3.62
C SER A 166 -7.72 11.05 4.73
N HIS A 167 -7.36 9.94 5.39
CA HIS A 167 -8.18 9.30 6.41
C HIS A 167 -7.32 8.79 7.58
N PRO A 168 -7.85 8.76 8.82
CA PRO A 168 -7.24 8.00 9.90
C PRO A 168 -7.12 6.53 9.50
N THR A 169 -6.03 5.90 9.90
CA THR A 169 -5.82 4.48 9.63
C THR A 169 -6.27 3.62 10.80
N VAL A 170 -6.94 2.52 10.49
CA VAL A 170 -7.32 1.49 11.47
C VAL A 170 -6.11 0.62 11.74
N VAL A 171 -5.80 0.43 13.02
CA VAL A 171 -4.71 -0.44 13.45
C VAL A 171 -5.19 -1.89 13.42
N ALA A 172 -4.41 -2.74 12.77
CA ALA A 172 -4.71 -4.15 12.58
C ALA A 172 -3.49 -5.02 12.89
N LYS A 173 -3.73 -6.34 12.94
CA LYS A 173 -2.69 -7.36 13.06
C LYS A 173 -2.84 -8.39 11.96
N SER A 174 -1.73 -8.82 11.38
CA SER A 174 -1.73 -9.86 10.35
C SER A 174 -1.97 -11.24 10.96
N LYS A 175 -2.89 -12.01 10.37
CA LYS A 175 -3.05 -13.45 10.61
C LYS A 175 -2.04 -14.24 9.78
N ASN A 176 -1.76 -13.76 8.57
CA ASN A 176 -0.79 -14.32 7.65
C ASN A 176 -0.24 -13.18 6.78
N TYR A 177 1.06 -13.25 6.46
CA TYR A 177 1.71 -12.39 5.48
C TYR A 177 2.84 -13.18 4.83
N GLN A 178 2.67 -13.50 3.56
CA GLN A 178 3.64 -14.19 2.71
C GLN A 178 3.95 -13.34 1.49
N TYR A 179 5.21 -13.35 1.07
CA TYR A 179 5.66 -12.73 -0.16
C TYR A 179 6.84 -13.52 -0.75
N GLN A 180 6.82 -13.73 -2.06
CA GLN A 180 7.89 -14.33 -2.82
C GLN A 180 7.91 -13.78 -4.26
N ASP A 181 8.84 -12.87 -4.55
CA ASP A 181 9.16 -12.41 -5.91
C ASP A 181 10.45 -11.58 -5.87
N TYR A 182 11.12 -11.37 -7.01
CA TYR A 182 12.34 -10.55 -7.13
C TYR A 182 13.43 -10.87 -6.09
N ASP A 183 13.79 -12.15 -5.97
CA ASP A 183 14.80 -12.68 -5.03
C ASP A 183 14.54 -12.36 -3.55
N LYS A 184 13.29 -12.04 -3.21
CA LYS A 184 12.82 -11.81 -1.86
C LYS A 184 11.83 -12.89 -1.48
N ASN A 185 11.93 -13.38 -0.26
CA ASN A 185 11.03 -14.37 0.30
C ASN A 185 10.89 -14.15 1.80
N TRP A 186 9.66 -14.01 2.29
CA TRP A 186 9.40 -13.94 3.72
C TRP A 186 7.99 -14.40 4.07
N GLN A 187 7.85 -14.81 5.34
CA GLN A 187 6.59 -15.18 5.94
C GLN A 187 6.52 -14.66 7.37
N PHE A 188 5.40 -14.02 7.70
CA PHE A 188 5.11 -13.48 9.01
C PHE A 188 3.66 -13.77 9.40
N SER A 189 3.40 -13.73 10.69
CA SER A 189 2.07 -13.70 11.29
C SER A 189 2.18 -12.88 12.58
N GLU A 190 1.05 -12.41 13.10
CA GLU A 190 1.01 -11.62 14.33
C GLU A 190 1.88 -10.35 14.23
N ARG A 191 1.85 -9.68 13.08
CA ARG A 191 2.58 -8.42 12.82
C ARG A 191 1.68 -7.27 12.46
N ASN A 192 2.26 -6.09 12.36
CA ASN A 192 1.55 -4.87 12.05
C ASN A 192 0.73 -4.97 10.76
N GLY A 193 -0.49 -4.47 10.81
CA GLY A 193 -1.31 -4.17 9.66
C GLY A 193 -2.03 -2.84 9.84
N TYR A 194 -2.39 -2.22 8.73
CA TYR A 194 -3.25 -1.04 8.72
C TYR A 194 -4.25 -1.12 7.58
N PHE A 195 -5.40 -0.48 7.72
CA PHE A 195 -6.34 -0.29 6.61
C PHE A 195 -7.19 0.96 6.80
N SER A 196 -7.70 1.51 5.72
CA SER A 196 -8.62 2.64 5.72
C SER A 196 -9.25 2.81 4.34
N ALA A 197 -10.21 3.73 4.23
CA ALA A 197 -10.45 4.38 2.95
C ALA A 197 -9.21 5.20 2.54
N PHE A 198 -9.05 5.51 1.25
CA PHE A 198 -8.04 6.43 0.76
C PHE A 198 -8.60 7.36 -0.31
N VAL A 199 -7.93 8.49 -0.47
CA VAL A 199 -8.13 9.45 -1.55
C VAL A 199 -6.76 10.01 -1.89
N TYR A 200 -6.39 9.94 -3.16
CA TYR A 200 -5.20 10.58 -3.72
C TYR A 200 -5.59 11.49 -4.87
N GLN A 201 -4.92 12.63 -4.94
CA GLN A 201 -5.06 13.66 -5.97
C GLN A 201 -3.75 14.48 -6.01
N PRO A 202 -3.53 15.33 -7.05
CA PRO A 202 -2.30 16.09 -7.25
C PRO A 202 -1.81 16.93 -6.07
#